data_AF-A0A7Z9IBR9-F1
#
_entry.id   AF-A0A7Z9IBR9-F1
#
_cell.length_a   1.000
_cell.length_b   1.000
_cell.length_c   1.000
_cell.angle_alpha   90.00
_cell.angle_beta   90.00
_cell.angle_gamma   90.00
#
_symmetry.space_group_name_H-M   'P 1'
#
loop_
_entity.id
_entity.type
_entity.pdbx_description
1 polymer ?
#
loop_
_entity_poly.entity_id
_entity_poly.type
_entity_poly.pdbx_seq_one_letter_code
_entity_poly.pdbx_strand_id
1 'polypeptide(L)' 'MSMGNVMIKIAVWISGGGTTLNNILDCVSKGSLEVDVCLVVSSSSNVGGVEIARTAGIETQIVRRSQFDSP' A
#
# COMPACT_ATOMS: atom_id res chain seq x y z
N MET A 1 -29.94 -0.72 -13.90
CA MET A 1 -29.23 -0.42 -12.63
C MET A 1 -27.87 -1.07 -12.74
N SER A 2 -26.80 -0.29 -12.90
CA SER A 2 -25.46 -0.86 -12.86
C SER A 2 -25.21 -1.31 -11.42
N MET A 3 -24.87 -2.58 -11.20
CA MET A 3 -24.24 -2.97 -9.94
C MET A 3 -22.96 -2.13 -9.86
N GLY A 4 -22.89 -1.21 -8.90
CA GLY A 4 -21.65 -0.47 -8.66
C GLY A 4 -20.55 -1.49 -8.42
N ASN A 5 -19.51 -1.46 -9.26
CA ASN A 5 -18.41 -2.40 -9.16
C ASN A 5 -17.76 -2.20 -7.78
N VAL A 6 -17.80 -3.22 -6.91
CA VAL A 6 -17.18 -3.12 -5.58
C VAL A 6 -15.69 -3.32 -5.79
N MET A 7 -14.93 -2.22 -5.67
CA MET A 7 -13.47 -2.26 -5.76
C MET A 7 -12.90 -3.16 -4.67
N ILE A 8 -12.00 -4.07 -5.06
CA ILE A 8 -11.34 -4.97 -4.11
C ILE A 8 -10.38 -4.15 -3.26
N LYS A 9 -10.59 -4.16 -1.95
CA LYS A 9 -9.68 -3.52 -1.00
C LYS A 9 -8.45 -4.37 -0.77
N ILE A 10 -7.28 -3.78 -0.93
CA ILE A 10 -6.00 -4.45 -0.71
C ILE A 10 -5.11 -3.66 0.25
N ALA A 11 -4.26 -4.40 0.94
CA ALA A 11 -3.12 -3.85 1.66
C ALA A 11 -1.82 -4.27 0.95
N VAL A 12 -0.80 -3.41 0.98
CA VAL A 12 0.50 -3.67 0.33
C VAL A 12 1.60 -3.66 1.37
N TRP A 13 2.38 -4.74 1.43
CA TRP A 13 3.54 -4.85 2.31
C TRP A 13 4.80 -4.39 1.58
N ILE A 14 5.58 -3.53 2.21
CA ILE A 14 6.80 -2.96 1.66
C ILE A 14 7.97 -3.11 2.65
N SER A 15 9.19 -3.11 2.10
CA SER A 15 10.43 -3.15 2.87
C SER A 15 11.55 -2.29 2.28
N GLY A 16 11.30 -1.59 1.16
CA GLY A 16 12.31 -0.86 0.39
C GLY A 16 11.76 0.36 -0.34
N GLY A 17 12.38 0.72 -1.48
CA GLY A 17 12.11 1.97 -2.22
C GLY A 17 10.68 2.16 -2.74
N GLY A 18 9.85 1.12 -2.75
CA GLY A 18 8.42 1.23 -3.09
C GLY A 18 8.11 1.20 -4.59
N THR A 19 9.03 0.76 -5.45
CA THR A 19 8.80 0.64 -6.91
C THR A 19 7.54 -0.17 -7.23
N THR A 20 7.30 -1.29 -6.53
CA THR A 20 6.08 -2.09 -6.72
C THR A 20 4.82 -1.34 -6.31
N LEU A 21 4.85 -0.62 -5.17
CA LEU A 21 3.73 0.22 -4.75
C LEU A 21 3.45 1.30 -5.81
N ASN A 22 4.48 1.98 -6.29
CA ASN A 22 4.34 3.01 -7.32
C ASN A 22 3.72 2.45 -8.61
N ASN A 23 4.18 1.27 -9.05
CA ASN A 23 3.60 0.60 -10.23
C ASN A 23 2.12 0.21 -10.03
N ILE A 24 1.73 -0.24 -8.84
CA ILE A 24 0.33 -0.54 -8.52
C ILE A 24 -0.51 0.74 -8.61
N LEU A 25 -0.05 1.83 -7.99
CA LEU A 25 -0.76 3.13 -8.02
C LEU A 25 -0.86 3.68 -9.45
N ASP A 26 0.18 3.52 -10.26
CA ASP A 26 0.17 3.85 -11.68
C ASP A 26 -0.88 3.03 -12.45
N CYS A 27 -1.00 1.73 -12.19
CA CYS A 27 -2.02 0.88 -12.82
C CYS A 27 -3.44 1.28 -12.39
N VAL A 28 -3.64 1.58 -11.09
CA VAL A 28 -4.92 2.06 -10.56
C VAL A 28 -5.32 3.38 -11.21
N SER A 29 -4.40 4.35 -11.27
CA SER A 29 -4.67 5.66 -11.89
C SER A 29 -4.96 5.57 -13.39
N LYS A 30 -4.37 4.59 -14.08
CA LYS A 30 -4.65 4.29 -15.50
C LYS A 30 -5.92 3.46 -15.71
N GLY A 31 -6.58 2.99 -14.64
CA GLY A 31 -7.75 2.12 -14.72
C GLY A 31 -7.46 0.71 -15.23
N SER A 32 -6.18 0.29 -15.28
CA SER A 32 -5.80 -1.07 -15.68
C SER A 32 -5.80 -2.06 -14.51
N LEU A 33 -5.99 -1.56 -13.29
CA LEU A 33 -6.15 -2.36 -12.08
C LEU A 33 -7.29 -1.80 -11.22
N GLU A 34 -8.37 -2.55 -11.08
CA GLU A 34 -9.58 -2.16 -10.34
C GLU A 34 -9.48 -2.55 -8.84
N VAL A 35 -8.55 -1.91 -8.11
CA VAL A 35 -8.39 -2.13 -6.65
C VAL A 35 -8.37 -0.81 -5.89
N ASP A 36 -8.78 -0.87 -4.62
CA ASP A 36 -8.64 0.20 -3.63
C ASP A 36 -7.45 -0.14 -2.71
N VAL A 37 -6.33 0.56 -2.89
CA VAL A 37 -5.15 0.40 -2.03
C VAL A 37 -5.39 1.16 -0.73
N CYS A 38 -6.01 0.51 0.24
CA CYS A 38 -6.47 1.17 1.46
C CYS A 38 -5.43 1.20 2.58
N LEU A 39 -4.37 0.38 2.51
CA LEU A 39 -3.35 0.28 3.55
C LEU A 39 -1.97 -0.09 2.97
N VAL A 40 -0.93 0.54 3.49
CA VAL A 40 0.47 0.13 3.30
C VAL A 40 1.07 -0.25 4.64
N VAL A 41 1.68 -1.44 4.70
CA VAL A 41 2.37 -1.95 5.89
C VAL A 41 3.86 -2.03 5.61
N SER A 42 4.68 -1.44 6.48
CA SER A 42 6.13 -1.51 6.37
C SER A 42 6.76 -2.06 7.64
N SER A 43 7.81 -2.86 7.48
CA SER A 43 8.66 -3.30 8.59
C SER A 43 9.69 -2.25 9.03
N SER A 44 9.82 -1.14 8.29
CA SER A 44 10.75 -0.04 8.55
C SER A 44 10.10 1.33 8.28
N SER A 45 10.35 2.30 9.15
CA SER A 45 9.93 3.69 8.93
C SER A 45 10.84 4.48 7.99
N ASN A 46 12.02 3.93 7.65
CA ASN A 46 13.06 4.63 6.89
C ASN A 46 13.25 4.00 5.50
N VAL A 47 12.18 3.90 4.72
CA VAL A 47 12.21 3.35 3.36
C VAL A 47 11.40 4.22 2.42
N GLY A 48 11.85 4.36 1.18
CA GLY A 48 11.22 5.25 0.20
C GLY A 48 9.74 4.95 -0.04
N GLY A 49 9.34 3.67 0.03
CA GLY A 49 7.94 3.29 -0.18
C GLY A 49 6.96 3.85 0.86
N VAL A 50 7.43 4.18 2.08
CA VAL A 50 6.58 4.81 3.10
C VAL A 50 6.22 6.24 2.70
N GLU A 51 7.17 6.97 2.10
CA GLU A 51 6.91 8.33 1.64
C GLU A 51 5.97 8.34 0.43
N ILE A 52 6.13 7.37 -0.49
CA ILE A 52 5.21 7.17 -1.62
C ILE A 52 3.77 6.95 -1.11
N ALA A 53 3.59 6.05 -0.13
CA ALA A 53 2.27 5.75 0.43
C ALA A 53 1.62 6.99 1.09
N ARG A 54 2.38 7.73 1.89
CA ARG A 54 1.91 8.95 2.55
C ARG A 54 1.56 10.05 1.55
N THR A 55 2.40 10.24 0.53
CA THR A 55 2.15 11.22 -0.55
C THR A 55 0.88 10.88 -1.32
N ALA A 56 0.61 9.59 -1.53
CA ALA A 56 -0.62 9.12 -2.15
C ALA A 56 -1.87 9.19 -1.23
N GLY A 57 -1.71 9.63 0.02
CA GLY A 57 -2.82 9.72 0.99
C GLY A 57 -3.30 8.37 1.53
N ILE A 58 -2.48 7.32 1.41
CA ILE A 58 -2.84 5.96 1.83
C ILE A 58 -2.44 5.76 3.29
N GLU A 59 -3.34 5.15 4.07
CA GLU A 59 -3.03 4.78 5.46
C GLU A 59 -1.75 3.94 5.49
N THR A 60 -0.80 4.33 6.34
CA THR A 60 0.51 3.66 6.42
C THR A 60 0.82 3.26 7.84
N GLN A 61 1.00 1.95 8.07
CA GLN A 61 1.36 1.39 9.36
C GLN A 61 2.79 0.86 9.35
N ILE A 62 3.54 1.21 10.40
CA ILE A 62 4.89 0.68 10.63
C ILE A 62 4.80 -0.40 11.69
N VAL A 63 5.06 -1.65 11.31
CA VAL A 63 5.05 -2.81 12.19
C VAL A 63 6.45 -3.38 12.28
N ARG A 64 7.20 -2.99 13.32
CA ARG A 64 8.58 -3.47 13.49
C ARG A 64 8.59 -4.80 14.22
N ARG A 65 9.32 -5.78 13.69
CA ARG A 65 9.51 -7.09 14.34
C ARG A 65 10.04 -6.96 15.77
N SER A 66 10.92 -5.98 16.04
CA SER A 66 11.49 -5.74 17.37
C SER A 66 10.47 -5.30 18.43
N GLN A 67 9.23 -5.02 18.04
CA GLN A 67 8.14 -4.68 18.97
C GLN A 67 7.36 -5.92 19.45
N PHE A 68 7.74 -7.12 19.01
CA PHE A 68 7.04 -8.37 19.32
C PHE A 68 8.02 -9.45 19.76
N ASP A 69 7.70 -10.15 20.85
CA ASP A 69 8.53 -11.20 21.45
C ASP A 69 8.40 -12.56 20.73
N SER A 70 7.40 -12.71 19.87
CA SER A 70 7.16 -13.91 19.07
C SER A 70 6.66 -13.57 17.65
N PRO A 71 6.85 -14.47 16.67
CA PRO A 71 6.21 -14.38 15.36
C PRO A 71 4.68 -14.41 15.43
#